data_AF-A0A423WID0-F1
#
_entry.id   AF-A0A423WID0-F1
#
_cell.length_a   1.000
_cell.length_b   1.000
_cell.length_c   1.000
_cell.angle_alpha   90.00
_cell.angle_beta   90.00
_cell.angle_gamma   90.00
#
_symmetry.space_group_name_H-M   'P 1'
#
loop_
_entity.id
_entity.type
_entity.pdbx_description
1 polymer ?
#
loop_
_entity_poly.entity_id
_entity_poly.type
_entity_poly.pdbx_seq_one_letter_code
_entity_poly.pdbx_strand_id
1 'polypeptide(L)'
;MSTASERQTAQAYGGRVIYEHPLPNTPGEKQLLDISPYATDGCLRLIDCVTFTEEKVLRIWEFPQPPLYEHEEHLSCPKFKYSAISYVWKGNRTSAQQGSTNDASAGFLAVKGAEDADPVSVSVLGHADLFALHQALLNFSDYEEPFTPSSTTRNYAMIWRCALMRTSSRPVDMVFSIMQLMGVTLDPNNFDPNDRLGATIALASKILDQGGSADWLGLPAKIPPCLQLSTFPQFARTDVAGEANFLKSGKWCTGRSLDDWAFAYSYWDSDTWKQRLYGKMDDKGYLEFTRKACKAVPVLSAMKNNCSQWPLLQDTEGSVWLALDESEWLEIDDHTQQQVDSHMKAAPKCYMVPLWDFIEPVKANKFEMEDLAVANSVTKFMLVTEHATGKFHVISYFYSRKVDGFNDWKERIENWEELELAVGGPDFPNMPSK
;
A
#
# COMPACT_ATOMS: atom_id res chain seq x y z
N MET A 1 24.39 2.20 24.79
CA MET A 1 23.54 2.87 25.80
C MET A 1 23.49 4.35 25.43
N SER A 2 22.53 4.73 24.59
CA SER A 2 22.26 6.13 24.27
C SER A 2 21.46 6.71 25.43
N THR A 3 21.98 7.76 26.05
CA THR A 3 21.28 8.58 27.04
C THR A 3 19.97 9.06 26.43
N ALA A 4 18.90 9.11 27.25
CA ALA A 4 17.56 9.60 26.93
C ALA A 4 17.58 11.03 26.33
N SER A 5 17.99 11.15 25.07
CA SER A 5 17.78 12.30 24.21
C SER A 5 16.27 12.52 24.15
N GLU A 6 15.85 13.66 24.68
CA GLU A 6 14.47 14.12 24.89
C GLU A 6 13.50 13.57 23.84
N ARG A 7 12.81 12.46 24.19
CA ARG A 7 11.61 12.05 23.47
C ARG A 7 10.61 13.19 23.68
N GLN A 8 10.39 14.02 22.68
CA GLN A 8 9.30 15.00 22.71
C GLN A 8 8.01 14.24 22.92
N THR A 9 7.40 14.40 24.08
CA THR A 9 6.17 13.68 24.43
C THR A 9 4.97 14.37 23.78
N ALA A 10 3.89 13.63 23.54
CA ALA A 10 2.60 14.21 23.11
C ALA A 10 2.16 15.39 24.01
N GLN A 11 2.55 15.37 25.29
CA GLN A 11 2.37 16.46 26.23
C GLN A 11 3.06 17.77 25.82
N ALA A 12 4.27 17.70 25.24
CA ALA A 12 4.98 18.87 24.72
C ALA A 12 4.22 19.56 23.57
N TYR A 13 3.31 18.83 22.93
CA TYR A 13 2.43 19.31 21.85
C TYR A 13 1.01 19.65 22.33
N GLY A 14 0.82 19.82 23.64
CA GLY A 14 -0.46 20.17 24.23
C GLY A 14 -1.44 19.00 24.37
N GLY A 15 -0.98 17.77 24.16
CA GLY A 15 -1.76 16.56 24.42
C GLY A 15 -1.93 16.30 25.91
N ARG A 16 -3.07 15.74 26.28
CA ARG A 16 -3.34 15.23 27.63
C ARG A 16 -3.69 13.75 27.58
N VAL A 17 -3.21 12.95 28.52
CA VAL A 17 -3.66 11.55 28.64
C VAL A 17 -5.10 11.57 29.15
N ILE A 18 -6.00 10.89 28.44
CA ILE A 18 -7.42 10.74 28.83
C ILE A 18 -7.79 9.30 29.19
N TYR A 19 -6.92 8.35 28.85
CA TYR A 19 -7.12 6.94 29.16
C TYR A 19 -5.76 6.26 29.27
N GLU A 20 -5.60 5.43 30.29
CA GLU A 20 -4.45 4.55 30.46
C GLU A 20 -4.91 3.27 31.16
N HIS A 21 -4.68 2.13 30.52
CA HIS A 21 -5.01 0.84 31.12
C HIS A 21 -4.09 -0.26 30.58
N PRO A 22 -3.67 -1.23 31.41
CA PRO A 22 -2.98 -2.44 30.93
C PRO A 22 -3.79 -3.14 29.85
N LEU A 23 -3.11 -3.71 28.85
CA LEU A 23 -3.74 -4.52 27.80
C LEU A 23 -4.20 -5.87 28.38
N PRO A 24 -5.31 -6.44 27.85
CA PRO A 24 -5.76 -7.75 28.26
C PRO A 24 -4.69 -8.80 27.92
N ASN A 25 -4.25 -9.53 28.94
CA ASN A 25 -3.14 -10.47 28.86
C ASN A 25 -3.61 -11.93 28.73
N THR A 26 -4.92 -12.16 28.83
CA THR A 26 -5.51 -13.50 28.75
C THR A 26 -6.15 -13.72 27.37
N PRO A 27 -5.86 -14.86 26.69
CA PRO A 27 -6.50 -15.18 25.42
C PRO A 27 -8.02 -15.20 25.52
N GLY A 28 -8.68 -14.45 24.63
CA GLY A 28 -10.15 -14.34 24.61
C GLY A 28 -10.76 -13.35 25.61
N GLU A 29 -9.95 -12.75 26.50
CA GLU A 29 -10.41 -11.66 27.37
C GLU A 29 -10.87 -10.47 26.52
N LYS A 30 -12.03 -9.91 26.84
CA LYS A 30 -12.58 -8.73 26.16
C LYS A 30 -12.67 -7.58 27.16
N GLN A 31 -11.79 -6.59 27.01
CA GLN A 31 -11.78 -5.37 27.82
C GLN A 31 -12.66 -4.31 27.16
N LEU A 32 -13.54 -3.66 27.93
CA LEU A 32 -14.33 -2.52 27.44
C LEU A 32 -13.52 -1.22 27.60
N LEU A 33 -13.21 -0.58 26.48
CA LEU A 33 -12.66 0.76 26.36
C LEU A 33 -13.79 1.79 26.43
N ASP A 34 -13.88 2.47 27.57
CA ASP A 34 -14.80 3.60 27.77
C ASP A 34 -14.01 4.88 28.03
N ILE A 35 -13.95 5.75 27.02
CA ILE A 35 -13.33 7.07 27.14
C ILE A 35 -14.37 8.18 27.39
N SER A 36 -15.67 7.87 27.36
CA SER A 36 -16.75 8.87 27.46
C SER A 36 -16.69 9.75 28.72
N PRO A 37 -16.18 9.31 29.90
CA PRO A 37 -16.06 10.17 31.07
C PRO A 37 -14.96 11.23 30.96
N TYR A 38 -13.99 11.05 30.05
CA TYR A 38 -12.76 11.83 29.98
C TYR A 38 -12.62 12.60 28.66
N ALA A 39 -13.24 12.07 27.60
CA ALA A 39 -13.18 12.56 26.24
C ALA A 39 -13.99 13.86 26.04
N THR A 40 -13.41 14.80 25.30
CA THR A 40 -14.10 16.02 24.83
C THR A 40 -14.56 15.86 23.38
N ASP A 41 -15.83 16.13 23.09
CA ASP A 41 -16.37 16.02 21.72
C ASP A 41 -15.57 16.87 20.71
N GLY A 42 -15.35 16.32 19.51
CA GLY A 42 -14.63 16.99 18.43
C GLY A 42 -13.10 17.01 18.53
N CYS A 43 -12.51 16.48 19.60
CA CYS A 43 -11.05 16.42 19.78
C CYS A 43 -10.40 15.22 19.10
N LEU A 44 -9.17 15.42 18.61
CA LEU A 44 -8.33 14.35 18.06
C LEU A 44 -7.78 13.47 19.20
N ARG A 45 -7.75 12.16 18.98
CA ARG A 45 -7.21 11.17 19.92
C ARG A 45 -6.23 10.22 19.24
N LEU A 46 -5.14 9.91 19.92
CA LEU A 46 -4.06 9.08 19.40
C LEU A 46 -3.60 8.06 20.44
N ILE A 47 -3.23 6.87 19.96
CA ILE A 47 -2.66 5.80 20.78
C ILE A 47 -1.15 6.01 20.88
N ASP A 48 -0.60 5.82 22.07
CA ASP A 48 0.85 5.85 22.32
C ASP A 48 1.49 4.52 21.87
N CYS A 49 2.02 4.47 20.65
CA CYS A 49 2.61 3.24 20.11
C CYS A 49 3.79 2.71 20.95
N VAL A 50 4.57 3.59 21.58
CA VAL A 50 5.71 3.18 22.42
C VAL A 50 5.20 2.43 23.63
N THR A 51 4.30 3.05 24.39
CA THR A 51 3.73 2.44 25.60
C THR A 51 2.87 1.22 25.28
N PHE A 52 2.17 1.20 24.13
CA PHE A 52 1.44 0.02 23.68
C PHE A 52 2.36 -1.18 23.43
N THR A 53 3.49 -0.96 22.75
CA THR A 53 4.38 -2.03 22.30
C THR A 53 5.38 -2.47 23.37
N GLU A 54 6.02 -1.52 24.05
CA GLU A 54 7.06 -1.76 25.06
C GLU A 54 6.45 -2.09 26.44
N GLU A 55 5.45 -1.33 26.88
CA GLU A 55 4.89 -1.43 28.24
C GLU A 55 3.61 -2.29 28.31
N LYS A 56 3.05 -2.68 27.16
CA LYS A 56 1.77 -3.40 27.06
C LYS A 56 0.62 -2.65 27.73
N VAL A 57 0.58 -1.34 27.56
CA VAL A 57 -0.44 -0.45 28.11
C VAL A 57 -1.12 0.33 26.98
N LEU A 58 -2.45 0.35 26.96
CA LEU A 58 -3.21 1.23 26.09
C LEU A 58 -3.25 2.62 26.73
N ARG A 59 -2.42 3.54 26.22
CA ARG A 59 -2.48 4.97 26.54
C ARG A 59 -3.08 5.76 25.38
N ILE A 60 -4.08 6.58 25.67
CA ILE A 60 -4.73 7.46 24.69
C ILE A 60 -4.49 8.91 25.08
N TRP A 61 -3.88 9.64 24.16
CA TRP A 61 -3.67 11.07 24.20
C TRP A 61 -4.82 11.78 23.49
N GLU A 62 -5.38 12.81 24.12
CA GLU A 62 -6.32 13.74 23.51
C GLU A 62 -5.67 15.09 23.29
N PHE A 63 -5.95 15.69 22.15
CA PHE A 63 -5.50 17.03 21.79
C PHE A 63 -6.71 17.96 21.83
N PRO A 64 -6.77 18.86 22.83
CA PRO A 64 -7.98 19.64 23.15
C PRO A 64 -8.26 20.78 22.16
N GLN A 65 -7.34 21.09 21.23
CA GLN A 65 -7.60 22.02 20.14
C GLN A 65 -8.16 21.22 18.96
N PRO A 66 -9.45 21.38 18.61
CA PRO A 66 -10.01 20.76 17.43
C PRO A 66 -9.30 21.33 16.19
N PRO A 67 -8.77 20.51 15.27
CA PRO A 67 -8.23 21.01 14.00
C PRO A 67 -9.30 21.56 13.05
N LEU A 68 -10.56 21.74 13.50
CA LEU A 68 -11.71 21.78 12.62
C LEU A 68 -12.64 22.99 12.73
N TYR A 69 -12.43 23.97 13.60
CA TYR A 69 -13.28 25.17 13.58
C TYR A 69 -12.52 26.48 13.86
N GLU A 70 -12.61 27.39 12.88
CA GLU A 70 -12.65 28.87 12.98
C GLU A 70 -11.38 29.73 12.80
N HIS A 71 -10.22 29.19 12.42
CA HIS A 71 -9.14 30.05 11.91
C HIS A 71 -8.50 29.48 10.63
N GLU A 72 -8.82 30.11 9.49
CA GLU A 72 -8.22 29.87 8.16
C GLU A 72 -6.67 29.96 8.16
N GLU A 73 -6.07 30.49 9.23
CA GLU A 73 -4.62 30.69 9.36
C GLU A 73 -3.89 29.56 10.11
N HIS A 74 -4.60 28.55 10.65
CA HIS A 74 -4.00 27.49 11.47
C HIS A 74 -4.50 26.07 11.14
N LEU A 75 -4.49 25.69 9.85
CA LEU A 75 -4.54 24.29 9.38
C LEU A 75 -3.30 23.46 9.79
N SER A 76 -2.65 23.76 10.93
CA SER A 76 -1.63 22.90 11.48
C SER A 76 -2.30 21.76 12.21
N CYS A 77 -2.61 20.70 11.46
CA CYS A 77 -2.53 19.33 11.94
C CYS A 77 -1.36 19.21 12.95
N PRO A 78 -1.47 18.40 14.02
CA PRO A 78 -0.35 18.02 14.89
C PRO A 78 1.03 18.19 14.25
N LYS A 79 1.85 19.12 14.78
CA LYS A 79 3.26 19.26 14.35
C LYS A 79 4.11 18.02 14.71
N PHE A 80 3.51 17.08 15.45
CA PHE A 80 4.09 15.81 15.80
C PHE A 80 3.57 14.70 14.87
N LYS A 81 4.43 13.71 14.66
CA LYS A 81 4.25 12.65 13.66
C LYS A 81 3.33 11.57 14.23
N TYR A 82 2.41 11.06 13.41
CA TYR A 82 1.52 9.96 13.78
C TYR A 82 1.29 9.04 12.58
N SER A 83 0.92 7.79 12.85
CA SER A 83 0.43 6.85 11.85
C SER A 83 -1.06 6.67 12.03
N ALA A 84 -1.83 6.85 10.96
CA ALA A 84 -3.26 6.58 10.98
C ALA A 84 -3.49 5.12 10.58
N ILE A 85 -4.13 4.37 11.47
CA ILE A 85 -4.57 3.01 11.19
C ILE A 85 -6.10 3.02 11.25
N SER A 86 -6.74 2.70 10.13
CA SER A 86 -8.18 2.51 10.08
C SER A 86 -8.48 1.03 10.31
N TYR A 87 -9.16 0.71 11.41
CA TYR A 87 -9.55 -0.67 11.69
C TYR A 87 -10.95 -1.00 11.14
N VAL A 88 -11.09 -2.18 10.55
CA VAL A 88 -12.34 -2.76 10.02
C VAL A 88 -12.87 -3.80 10.99
N TRP A 89 -13.87 -3.46 11.80
CA TRP A 89 -14.41 -4.35 12.84
C TRP A 89 -15.75 -4.96 12.45
N LYS A 90 -15.78 -5.79 11.42
CA LYS A 90 -16.72 -6.91 11.35
C LYS A 90 -16.12 -8.00 10.45
N GLY A 91 -16.03 -9.26 10.87
CA GLY A 91 -15.68 -10.40 10.01
C GLY A 91 -14.31 -11.06 10.17
N ASN A 92 -13.31 -10.46 10.82
CA ASN A 92 -11.99 -11.12 10.98
C ASN A 92 -11.91 -11.94 12.27
N ARG A 93 -12.56 -13.11 12.26
CA ARG A 93 -12.41 -14.11 13.33
C ARG A 93 -10.97 -14.64 13.32
N THR A 94 -10.25 -14.43 14.42
CA THR A 94 -8.96 -15.09 14.62
C THR A 94 -9.16 -16.60 14.72
N SER A 95 -8.16 -17.37 14.28
CA SER A 95 -8.09 -18.84 14.32
C SER A 95 -8.41 -19.46 15.70
N ALA A 96 -8.37 -18.66 16.76
CA ALA A 96 -8.84 -19.04 18.10
C ALA A 96 -10.30 -19.53 18.12
N GLN A 97 -11.16 -19.07 17.19
CA GLN A 97 -12.53 -19.59 17.05
C GLN A 97 -12.63 -20.89 16.22
N GLN A 98 -11.52 -21.41 15.68
CA GLN A 98 -11.45 -22.67 14.92
C GLN A 98 -10.56 -23.75 15.54
N GLY A 99 -10.16 -23.61 16.81
CA GLY A 99 -9.65 -24.74 17.61
C GLY A 99 -8.16 -25.07 17.44
N SER A 100 -7.28 -24.13 17.04
CA SER A 100 -5.83 -24.33 17.18
C SER A 100 -5.33 -23.69 18.49
N THR A 101 -4.92 -24.52 19.43
CA THR A 101 -4.62 -24.21 20.84
C THR A 101 -3.25 -23.59 21.12
N ASN A 102 -2.52 -23.11 20.12
CA ASN A 102 -1.09 -22.79 20.29
C ASN A 102 -0.71 -21.32 20.07
N ASP A 103 -1.67 -20.42 19.79
CA ASP A 103 -1.37 -18.99 19.68
C ASP A 103 -1.85 -18.27 20.94
N ALA A 104 -0.91 -17.75 21.74
CA ALA A 104 -1.18 -16.92 22.90
C ALA A 104 -1.61 -15.52 22.46
N SER A 105 -2.71 -15.42 21.69
CA SER A 105 -3.22 -14.14 21.23
C SER A 105 -3.63 -13.30 22.43
N ALA A 106 -3.01 -12.13 22.60
CA ALA A 106 -3.48 -11.10 23.53
C ALA A 106 -4.97 -10.84 23.29
N GLY A 107 -5.70 -10.43 24.34
CA GLY A 107 -7.16 -10.30 24.31
C GLY A 107 -7.70 -9.26 23.31
N PHE A 108 -8.93 -8.82 23.53
CA PHE A 108 -9.65 -7.91 22.65
C PHE A 108 -10.11 -6.64 23.38
N LEU A 109 -10.26 -5.52 22.67
CA LEU A 109 -10.82 -4.27 23.22
C LEU A 109 -12.17 -3.93 22.57
N ALA A 110 -13.29 -3.98 23.29
CA ALA A 110 -14.56 -3.41 22.80
C ALA A 110 -14.60 -1.92 23.07
N VAL A 111 -15.20 -1.10 22.20
CA VAL A 111 -15.37 0.33 22.46
C VAL A 111 -16.80 0.61 22.89
N LYS A 112 -16.97 1.32 24.01
CA LYS A 112 -18.31 1.72 24.48
C LYS A 112 -18.97 2.68 23.48
N GLY A 113 -20.23 2.43 23.15
CA GLY A 113 -20.97 3.13 22.10
C GLY A 113 -20.76 2.58 20.68
N ALA A 114 -19.91 1.55 20.52
CA ALA A 114 -19.69 0.81 19.29
C ALA A 114 -19.66 -0.71 19.57
N GLU A 115 -20.49 -1.18 20.50
CA GLU A 115 -20.50 -2.57 20.96
C GLU A 115 -20.98 -3.56 19.88
N ASP A 116 -21.63 -3.06 18.84
CA ASP A 116 -22.07 -3.79 17.65
C ASP A 116 -20.94 -4.01 16.62
N ALA A 117 -19.80 -3.35 16.79
CA ALA A 117 -18.58 -3.62 16.06
C ALA A 117 -17.82 -4.84 16.64
N ASP A 118 -17.01 -5.50 15.80
CA ASP A 118 -16.09 -6.53 16.28
C ASP A 118 -15.07 -5.95 17.30
N PRO A 119 -14.61 -6.76 18.26
CA PRO A 119 -13.75 -6.29 19.33
C PRO A 119 -12.27 -6.27 18.94
N VAL A 120 -11.52 -5.31 19.48
CA VAL A 120 -10.19 -4.96 19.01
C VAL A 120 -9.09 -5.96 19.32
N SER A 121 -8.62 -6.80 18.39
CA SER A 121 -7.45 -7.65 18.60
C SER A 121 -6.20 -6.84 18.98
N VAL A 122 -5.72 -7.07 20.20
CA VAL A 122 -4.54 -6.40 20.74
C VAL A 122 -3.27 -6.78 19.97
N SER A 123 -3.17 -8.03 19.51
CA SER A 123 -2.01 -8.48 18.73
C SER A 123 -1.91 -7.75 17.38
N VAL A 124 -3.04 -7.60 16.66
CA VAL A 124 -3.08 -6.87 15.39
C VAL A 124 -2.73 -5.40 15.59
N LEU A 125 -3.29 -4.77 16.61
CA LEU A 125 -2.95 -3.38 16.96
C LEU A 125 -1.47 -3.24 17.34
N GLY A 126 -0.90 -4.21 18.06
CA GLY A 126 0.52 -4.24 18.41
C GLY A 126 1.45 -4.33 17.21
N HIS A 127 1.11 -5.13 16.19
CA HIS A 127 1.86 -5.14 14.93
C HIS A 127 1.74 -3.80 14.20
N ALA A 128 0.57 -3.19 14.21
CA ALA A 128 0.34 -1.90 13.57
C ALA A 128 1.14 -0.78 14.28
N ASP A 129 1.24 -0.81 15.61
CA ASP A 129 2.02 0.12 16.41
C ASP A 129 3.53 -0.11 16.25
N LEU A 130 4.01 -1.36 16.23
CA LEU A 130 5.41 -1.67 15.91
C LEU A 130 5.78 -1.16 14.51
N PHE A 131 4.88 -1.34 13.55
CA PHE A 131 5.06 -0.83 12.20
C PHE A 131 5.08 0.71 12.17
N ALA A 132 4.16 1.36 12.88
CA ALA A 132 4.13 2.81 13.03
C ALA A 132 5.43 3.35 13.62
N LEU A 133 5.97 2.70 14.66
CA LEU A 133 7.25 3.04 15.27
C LEU A 133 8.43 2.84 14.32
N HIS A 134 8.46 1.75 13.55
CA HIS A 134 9.52 1.52 12.59
C HIS A 134 9.53 2.58 11.47
N GLN A 135 8.35 2.93 10.95
CA GLN A 135 8.20 4.03 10.01
C GLN A 135 8.57 5.37 10.65
N ALA A 136 8.26 5.55 11.95
CA ALA A 136 8.68 6.66 12.82
C ALA A 136 10.19 6.79 13.02
N LEU A 137 10.95 5.73 12.74
CA LEU A 137 12.40 5.73 12.83
C LEU A 137 13.06 5.88 11.46
N LEU A 138 12.50 5.27 10.40
CA LEU A 138 13.08 5.32 9.05
C LEU A 138 12.86 6.63 8.29
N ASN A 139 11.68 7.27 8.41
CA ASN A 139 11.37 8.49 7.63
C ASN A 139 11.83 9.80 8.31
N PHE A 140 12.65 9.70 9.36
CA PHE A 140 12.79 10.79 10.34
C PHE A 140 14.23 11.21 10.66
N SER A 141 15.19 10.84 9.81
CA SER A 141 16.44 11.60 9.68
C SER A 141 16.17 12.89 8.89
N ASP A 142 16.49 14.02 9.53
CA ASP A 142 16.52 15.41 9.03
C ASP A 142 15.19 16.20 9.08
N TYR A 143 15.07 17.06 10.11
CA TYR A 143 13.85 17.82 10.45
C TYR A 143 14.02 19.35 10.47
N GLU A 144 15.07 19.89 9.82
CA GLU A 144 15.29 21.35 9.77
C GLU A 144 14.93 22.01 8.43
N GLU A 145 14.42 21.28 7.43
CA GLU A 145 14.07 21.93 6.15
C GLU A 145 12.66 22.57 6.14
N PRO A 146 12.54 23.81 5.61
CA PRO A 146 11.26 24.50 5.50
C PRO A 146 10.27 23.77 4.59
N PHE A 147 8.99 23.86 4.94
CA PHE A 147 7.88 23.27 4.20
C PHE A 147 7.82 23.81 2.76
N THR A 148 8.11 22.94 1.80
CA THR A 148 7.79 23.10 0.39
C THR A 148 6.94 21.90 -0.03
N PRO A 149 5.95 22.05 -0.92
CA PRO A 149 5.20 20.91 -1.46
C PRO A 149 6.09 19.82 -2.08
N SER A 150 7.31 20.20 -2.51
CA SER A 150 8.38 19.32 -2.97
C SER A 150 9.18 18.62 -1.86
N SER A 151 9.14 19.08 -0.61
CA SER A 151 9.95 18.57 0.52
C SER A 151 9.16 17.70 1.51
N THR A 152 7.85 17.48 1.31
CA THR A 152 7.08 16.63 2.23
C THR A 152 7.03 15.18 1.76
N THR A 153 7.68 14.30 2.54
CA THR A 153 7.73 12.83 2.50
C THR A 153 6.35 12.17 2.69
N ARG A 154 5.32 12.61 1.98
CA ARG A 154 3.96 12.05 2.07
C ARG A 154 3.94 10.67 1.42
N ASN A 155 4.22 9.65 2.23
CA ASN A 155 4.15 8.24 1.88
C ASN A 155 2.67 7.82 1.81
N TYR A 156 1.99 8.21 0.72
CA TYR A 156 0.57 7.90 0.51
C TYR A 156 0.33 6.41 0.35
N ALA A 157 1.35 5.64 -0.05
CA ALA A 157 1.30 4.20 -0.19
C ALA A 157 0.73 3.50 1.06
N MET A 158 1.10 3.93 2.28
CA MET A 158 0.56 3.30 3.50
C MET A 158 -0.91 3.64 3.74
N ILE A 159 -1.32 4.87 3.45
CA ILE A 159 -2.70 5.30 3.59
C ILE A 159 -3.58 4.57 2.56
N TRP A 160 -3.09 4.43 1.32
CA TRP A 160 -3.76 3.63 0.28
C TRP A 160 -3.91 2.17 0.68
N ARG A 161 -2.86 1.54 1.24
CA ARG A 161 -2.93 0.16 1.75
C ARG A 161 -4.01 0.01 2.81
N CYS A 162 -4.09 0.96 3.75
CA CYS A 162 -5.15 0.96 4.76
C CYS A 162 -6.54 1.10 4.10
N ALA A 163 -6.71 1.99 3.11
CA ALA A 163 -7.99 2.18 2.43
C ALA A 163 -8.44 0.98 1.60
N LEU A 164 -7.50 0.30 0.93
CA LEU A 164 -7.80 -0.87 0.10
C LEU A 164 -8.28 -2.06 0.92
N MET A 165 -7.84 -2.16 2.18
CA MET A 165 -8.21 -3.22 3.12
C MET A 165 -9.58 -3.07 3.77
N ARG A 166 -10.29 -1.96 3.49
CA ARG A 166 -11.47 -1.61 4.25
C ARG A 166 -12.75 -2.24 3.73
N THR A 167 -13.67 -2.42 4.69
CA THR A 167 -15.10 -2.55 4.42
C THR A 167 -15.82 -1.35 5.00
N SER A 168 -16.93 -1.01 4.36
CA SER A 168 -17.84 0.05 4.78
C SER A 168 -19.23 -0.29 4.26
N SER A 169 -20.27 0.07 5.02
CA SER A 169 -21.66 -0.01 4.54
C SER A 169 -21.91 0.92 3.35
N ARG A 170 -21.12 2.00 3.24
CA ARG A 170 -21.10 2.94 2.11
C ARG A 170 -19.71 2.91 1.48
N PRO A 171 -19.53 2.25 0.32
CA PRO A 171 -18.21 2.10 -0.29
C PRO A 171 -17.44 3.40 -0.52
N VAL A 172 -18.14 4.49 -0.80
CA VAL A 172 -17.53 5.82 -1.00
C VAL A 172 -16.85 6.35 0.27
N ASP A 173 -17.37 6.03 1.45
CA ASP A 173 -16.85 6.53 2.73
C ASP A 173 -15.44 5.96 3.01
N MET A 174 -15.05 4.85 2.39
CA MET A 174 -13.67 4.33 2.44
C MET A 174 -12.65 5.30 1.84
N VAL A 175 -13.07 6.07 0.84
CA VAL A 175 -12.23 7.09 0.19
C VAL A 175 -12.24 8.38 1.00
N PHE A 176 -13.42 8.86 1.42
CA PHE A 176 -13.53 10.12 2.16
C PHE A 176 -12.80 10.13 3.49
N SER A 177 -12.73 9.00 4.16
CA SER A 177 -12.02 8.88 5.44
C SER A 177 -10.49 8.88 5.31
N ILE A 178 -9.93 8.84 4.09
CA ILE A 178 -8.49 9.00 3.86
C ILE A 178 -8.10 10.28 3.14
N MET A 179 -9.04 11.00 2.52
CA MET A 179 -8.70 12.17 1.68
C MET A 179 -7.91 13.24 2.44
N GLN A 180 -8.31 13.55 3.68
CA GLN A 180 -7.63 14.57 4.49
C GLN A 180 -6.24 14.13 4.95
N LEU A 181 -6.03 12.83 5.16
CA LEU A 181 -4.70 12.28 5.44
C LEU A 181 -3.74 12.48 4.26
N MET A 182 -4.30 12.59 3.05
CA MET A 182 -3.57 12.88 1.83
C MET A 182 -3.53 14.38 1.48
N GLY A 183 -4.04 15.25 2.35
CA GLY A 183 -4.13 16.69 2.09
C GLY A 183 -5.13 17.08 1.00
N VAL A 184 -6.06 16.18 0.66
CA VAL A 184 -7.11 16.39 -0.33
C VAL A 184 -8.47 16.50 0.35
N THR A 185 -9.32 17.38 -0.19
CA THR A 185 -10.74 17.45 0.19
C THR A 185 -11.59 17.23 -1.06
N LEU A 186 -12.47 16.23 -1.02
CA LEU A 186 -13.52 16.02 -2.00
C LEU A 186 -14.86 16.48 -1.39
N ASP A 187 -15.78 16.95 -2.21
CA ASP A 187 -17.17 17.24 -1.79
C ASP A 187 -18.00 15.95 -1.84
N PRO A 188 -18.46 15.40 -0.70
CA PRO A 188 -19.21 14.16 -0.67
C PRO A 188 -20.55 14.21 -1.43
N ASN A 189 -21.11 15.40 -1.66
CA ASN A 189 -22.38 15.54 -2.37
C ASN A 189 -22.28 15.22 -3.86
N ASN A 190 -21.06 15.15 -4.41
CA ASN A 190 -20.82 14.85 -5.81
C ASN A 190 -20.79 13.35 -6.13
N PHE A 191 -20.96 12.48 -5.13
CA PHE A 191 -20.78 11.03 -5.29
C PHE A 191 -21.98 10.23 -4.75
N ASP A 192 -22.37 9.18 -5.47
CA ASP A 192 -23.33 8.19 -4.95
C ASP A 192 -22.69 7.43 -3.76
N PRO A 193 -23.47 7.02 -2.73
CA PRO A 193 -22.97 6.20 -1.63
C PRO A 193 -22.19 4.94 -2.04
N ASN A 194 -22.47 4.39 -3.23
CA ASN A 194 -21.81 3.21 -3.78
C ASN A 194 -20.69 3.54 -4.79
N ASP A 195 -20.46 4.82 -5.10
CA ASP A 195 -19.47 5.26 -6.08
C ASP A 195 -18.06 5.31 -5.49
N ARG A 196 -17.54 4.14 -5.10
CA ARG A 196 -16.15 4.00 -4.65
C ARG A 196 -15.16 4.32 -5.77
N LEU A 197 -15.47 3.90 -7.00
CA LEU A 197 -14.57 4.03 -8.14
C LEU A 197 -14.37 5.49 -8.53
N GLY A 198 -15.45 6.24 -8.73
CA GLY A 198 -15.42 7.65 -9.07
C GLY A 198 -14.73 8.48 -7.99
N ALA A 199 -15.04 8.22 -6.72
CA ALA A 199 -14.35 8.88 -5.61
C ALA A 199 -12.85 8.56 -5.57
N THR A 200 -12.45 7.32 -5.88
CA THR A 200 -11.03 6.93 -5.94
C THR A 200 -10.29 7.67 -7.06
N ILE A 201 -10.89 7.75 -8.26
CA ILE A 201 -10.35 8.51 -9.40
C ILE A 201 -10.22 9.99 -9.03
N ALA A 202 -11.27 10.58 -8.44
CA ALA A 202 -11.25 11.98 -8.02
C ALA A 202 -10.18 12.27 -6.97
N LEU A 203 -10.00 11.38 -5.98
CA LEU A 203 -8.95 11.50 -4.97
C LEU A 203 -7.56 11.41 -5.62
N ALA A 204 -7.31 10.38 -6.43
CA ALA A 204 -6.04 10.17 -7.11
C ALA A 204 -5.68 11.33 -8.04
N SER A 205 -6.63 11.81 -8.85
CA SER A 205 -6.48 12.98 -9.72
C SER A 205 -6.12 14.23 -8.91
N LYS A 206 -6.85 14.50 -7.82
CA LYS A 206 -6.58 15.67 -6.96
C LYS A 206 -5.22 15.61 -6.25
N ILE A 207 -4.77 14.42 -5.86
CA ILE A 207 -3.41 14.22 -5.32
C ILE A 207 -2.35 14.65 -6.33
N LEU A 208 -2.49 14.21 -7.58
CA LEU A 208 -1.55 14.54 -8.65
C LEU A 208 -1.58 16.04 -9.01
N ASP A 209 -2.77 16.64 -9.09
CA ASP A 209 -2.95 18.07 -9.34
C ASP A 209 -2.27 18.96 -8.29
N GLN A 210 -2.16 18.46 -7.05
CA GLN A 210 -1.48 19.15 -5.96
C GLN A 210 0.04 18.86 -5.90
N GLY A 211 0.60 18.22 -6.92
CA GLY A 211 2.03 17.86 -6.99
C GLY A 211 2.39 16.58 -6.24
N GLY A 212 1.40 15.79 -5.81
CA GLY A 212 1.61 14.45 -5.28
C GLY A 212 1.99 13.44 -6.38
N SER A 213 2.36 12.23 -5.97
CA SER A 213 2.74 11.13 -6.86
C SER A 213 1.70 10.01 -6.87
N ALA A 214 1.83 9.11 -7.85
CA ALA A 214 1.05 7.90 -8.00
C ALA A 214 1.53 6.75 -7.09
N ASP A 215 1.60 6.99 -5.78
CA ASP A 215 2.10 6.04 -4.78
C ASP A 215 1.26 4.77 -4.61
N TRP A 216 0.07 4.70 -5.22
CA TRP A 216 -0.76 3.49 -5.23
C TRP A 216 -0.22 2.41 -6.19
N LEU A 217 0.65 2.77 -7.14
CA LEU A 217 1.19 1.83 -8.11
C LEU A 217 2.00 0.71 -7.43
N GLY A 218 1.76 -0.54 -7.85
CA GLY A 218 2.44 -1.71 -7.30
C GLY A 218 1.96 -2.17 -5.92
N LEU A 219 0.80 -1.67 -5.45
CA LEU A 219 0.25 -1.98 -4.13
C LEU A 219 -1.16 -2.59 -4.15
N PRO A 220 -1.34 -3.82 -3.63
CA PRO A 220 -0.36 -4.89 -3.57
C PRO A 220 -0.27 -5.59 -4.93
N ALA A 221 0.95 -5.73 -5.44
CA ALA A 221 1.21 -6.38 -6.73
C ALA A 221 0.73 -7.83 -6.84
N LYS A 222 0.51 -8.55 -5.73
CA LYS A 222 -0.03 -9.94 -5.72
C LYS A 222 -1.54 -10.03 -5.94
N ILE A 223 -2.25 -8.90 -5.88
CA ILE A 223 -3.68 -8.85 -6.22
C ILE A 223 -3.77 -8.42 -7.66
N PRO A 224 -4.57 -9.12 -8.49
CA PRO A 224 -4.72 -8.75 -9.89
C PRO A 224 -5.19 -7.30 -10.00
N PRO A 225 -4.77 -6.58 -11.04
CA PRO A 225 -5.27 -5.24 -11.35
C PRO A 225 -6.80 -5.17 -11.40
N CYS A 226 -7.36 -4.04 -10.99
CA CYS A 226 -8.79 -3.79 -11.10
C CYS A 226 -9.17 -3.57 -12.57
N LEU A 227 -10.12 -4.34 -13.08
CA LEU A 227 -10.59 -4.20 -14.47
C LEU A 227 -11.12 -2.79 -14.79
N GLN A 228 -11.63 -2.06 -13.80
CA GLN A 228 -12.18 -0.71 -14.02
C GLN A 228 -11.15 0.41 -13.83
N LEU A 229 -10.00 0.09 -13.23
CA LEU A 229 -8.94 1.04 -12.89
C LEU A 229 -7.63 0.28 -12.66
N SER A 230 -7.01 -0.19 -13.74
CA SER A 230 -5.90 -1.17 -13.68
C SER A 230 -4.66 -0.72 -12.89
N THR A 231 -4.45 0.58 -12.69
CA THR A 231 -3.39 1.08 -11.82
C THR A 231 -3.62 0.77 -10.34
N PHE A 232 -4.84 0.40 -9.96
CA PHE A 232 -5.21 -0.06 -8.63
C PHE A 232 -5.39 -1.59 -8.62
N PRO A 233 -5.16 -2.24 -7.48
CA PRO A 233 -5.50 -3.64 -7.33
C PRO A 233 -7.02 -3.81 -7.35
N GLN A 234 -7.47 -5.02 -7.68
CA GLN A 234 -8.88 -5.38 -7.59
C GLN A 234 -9.43 -5.06 -6.20
N PHE A 235 -10.40 -4.15 -6.14
CA PHE A 235 -11.03 -3.75 -4.89
C PHE A 235 -11.64 -4.96 -4.18
N ALA A 236 -11.52 -4.95 -2.85
CA ALA A 236 -12.17 -5.93 -1.99
C ALA A 236 -13.68 -5.96 -2.25
N ARG A 237 -14.26 -7.17 -2.24
CA ARG A 237 -15.69 -7.31 -2.02
C ARG A 237 -15.94 -7.13 -0.53
N THR A 238 -16.79 -6.17 -0.22
CA THR A 238 -17.15 -5.80 1.14
C THR A 238 -18.59 -6.23 1.36
N ASP A 239 -18.89 -6.89 2.47
CA ASP A 239 -20.27 -7.12 2.89
C ASP A 239 -20.62 -6.28 4.13
N VAL A 240 -21.91 -6.18 4.43
CA VAL A 240 -22.42 -5.49 5.65
C VAL A 240 -22.10 -6.28 6.93
N ALA A 241 -21.60 -7.51 6.78
CA ALA A 241 -21.01 -8.32 7.84
C ALA A 241 -19.51 -8.02 8.05
N GLY A 242 -18.98 -7.03 7.31
CA GLY A 242 -17.64 -6.44 7.29
C GLY A 242 -16.51 -7.31 6.78
N GLU A 243 -16.78 -8.50 6.26
CA GLU A 243 -15.72 -9.35 5.70
C GLU A 243 -15.15 -8.72 4.42
N ALA A 244 -13.84 -8.44 4.43
CA ALA A 244 -13.11 -8.03 3.24
C ALA A 244 -12.64 -9.27 2.47
N ASN A 245 -13.24 -9.51 1.30
CA ASN A 245 -12.87 -10.60 0.42
C ASN A 245 -12.02 -10.08 -0.73
N PHE A 246 -10.88 -10.73 -0.99
CA PHE A 246 -9.93 -10.32 -2.01
C PHE A 246 -9.69 -11.42 -3.04
N LEU A 247 -9.39 -11.03 -4.27
CA LEU A 247 -9.11 -11.96 -5.34
C LEU A 247 -7.63 -12.40 -5.26
N LYS A 248 -7.40 -13.69 -5.01
CA LYS A 248 -6.07 -14.30 -4.98
C LYS A 248 -6.06 -15.53 -5.86
N SER A 249 -5.21 -15.52 -6.89
CA SER A 249 -5.09 -16.64 -7.85
C SER A 249 -6.46 -17.10 -8.39
N GLY A 250 -7.30 -16.13 -8.80
CA GLY A 250 -8.64 -16.38 -9.35
C GLY A 250 -9.72 -16.78 -8.33
N LYS A 251 -9.41 -16.85 -7.03
CA LYS A 251 -10.38 -17.19 -5.97
C LYS A 251 -10.58 -16.05 -5.00
N TRP A 252 -11.84 -15.76 -4.65
CA TRP A 252 -12.16 -14.83 -3.58
C TRP A 252 -11.85 -15.48 -2.23
N CYS A 253 -11.06 -14.80 -1.41
CA CYS A 253 -10.62 -15.25 -0.10
C CYS A 253 -10.83 -14.14 0.93
N THR A 254 -11.34 -14.49 2.11
CA THR A 254 -11.39 -13.58 3.26
C THR A 254 -9.98 -13.16 3.64
N GLY A 255 -9.70 -11.86 3.72
CA GLY A 255 -8.41 -11.34 4.17
C GLY A 255 -8.26 -11.53 5.67
N ARG A 256 -7.28 -12.32 6.12
CA ARG A 256 -7.22 -12.77 7.53
C ARG A 256 -6.30 -11.91 8.40
N SER A 257 -5.32 -11.22 7.80
CA SER A 257 -4.39 -10.31 8.49
C SER A 257 -3.77 -9.33 7.50
N LEU A 258 -3.25 -8.20 8.01
CA LEU A 258 -2.29 -7.35 7.28
C LEU A 258 -1.07 -8.15 6.78
N ASP A 259 -0.76 -9.30 7.38
CA ASP A 259 0.34 -10.20 6.97
C ASP A 259 0.13 -10.85 5.59
N ASP A 260 -1.13 -11.01 5.17
CA ASP A 260 -1.48 -11.42 3.80
C ASP A 260 -1.12 -10.32 2.78
N TRP A 261 -0.91 -9.08 3.26
CA TRP A 261 -0.67 -7.84 2.52
C TRP A 261 0.70 -7.22 2.78
N ALA A 262 1.48 -7.80 3.69
CA ALA A 262 2.82 -7.36 4.04
C ALA A 262 3.82 -7.87 3.00
N PHE A 263 3.89 -7.22 1.84
CA PHE A 263 4.94 -7.46 0.86
C PHE A 263 5.40 -6.16 0.19
N ALA A 264 6.72 -5.93 0.27
CA ALA A 264 7.49 -4.85 -0.32
C ALA A 264 7.06 -3.42 0.08
N TYR A 265 7.73 -2.86 1.08
CA TYR A 265 7.67 -1.43 1.44
C TYR A 265 8.40 -0.60 0.39
N SER A 266 7.98 0.63 0.18
CA SER A 266 8.83 1.56 -0.56
C SER A 266 9.88 2.10 0.40
N TYR A 267 11.15 2.01 0.02
CA TYR A 267 12.24 2.65 0.74
C TYR A 267 12.45 4.03 0.16
N TRP A 268 12.58 5.01 1.04
CA TRP A 268 12.65 6.42 0.66
C TRP A 268 13.93 7.02 1.22
N ASP A 269 14.96 7.05 0.38
CA ASP A 269 16.11 7.92 0.52
C ASP A 269 16.00 9.10 -0.48
N SER A 270 16.95 10.03 -0.41
CA SER A 270 16.98 11.21 -1.27
C SER A 270 17.08 10.88 -2.77
N ASP A 271 17.57 9.69 -3.13
CA ASP A 271 17.75 9.28 -4.52
C ASP A 271 16.53 8.53 -5.07
N THR A 272 15.83 7.75 -4.26
CA THR A 272 14.56 7.10 -4.61
C THR A 272 13.42 8.11 -4.75
N TRP A 273 13.49 9.28 -4.10
CA TRP A 273 12.50 10.35 -4.31
C TRP A 273 12.42 10.81 -5.78
N LYS A 274 13.58 10.92 -6.45
CA LYS A 274 13.67 11.27 -7.87
C LYS A 274 13.04 10.21 -8.78
N GLN A 275 12.78 9.02 -8.25
CA GLN A 275 12.18 7.91 -8.97
C GLN A 275 10.66 7.81 -8.79
N ARG A 276 10.00 8.67 -7.99
CA ARG A 276 8.53 8.66 -7.90
C ARG A 276 7.89 8.97 -9.24
N LEU A 277 6.71 8.39 -9.45
CA LEU A 277 5.95 8.60 -10.67
C LEU A 277 4.94 9.71 -10.44
N TYR A 278 5.14 10.80 -11.17
CA TYR A 278 4.25 11.94 -11.22
C TYR A 278 3.52 11.94 -12.57
N GLY A 279 2.40 12.64 -12.66
CA GLY A 279 1.59 12.61 -13.85
C GLY A 279 0.28 13.35 -13.67
N LYS A 280 -0.69 13.02 -14.52
CA LYS A 280 -2.07 13.50 -14.43
C LYS A 280 -3.01 12.31 -14.56
N MET A 281 -4.18 12.40 -13.94
CA MET A 281 -5.21 11.39 -14.11
C MET A 281 -6.46 12.01 -14.72
N ASP A 282 -6.93 11.43 -15.83
CA ASP A 282 -8.17 11.86 -16.49
C ASP A 282 -9.43 11.41 -15.71
N ASP A 283 -10.59 11.89 -16.15
CA ASP A 283 -11.90 11.59 -15.55
C ASP A 283 -12.30 10.11 -15.69
N LYS A 284 -11.64 9.36 -16.57
CA LYS A 284 -11.85 7.93 -16.78
C LYS A 284 -10.87 7.08 -15.96
N GLY A 285 -9.89 7.69 -15.30
CA GLY A 285 -8.89 6.99 -14.50
C GLY A 285 -7.65 6.53 -15.27
N TYR A 286 -7.37 7.10 -16.45
CA TYR A 286 -6.06 6.93 -17.10
C TYR A 286 -5.04 7.85 -16.44
N LEU A 287 -3.97 7.25 -15.93
CA LEU A 287 -2.78 7.93 -15.42
C LEU A 287 -1.81 8.18 -16.57
N GLU A 288 -1.61 9.44 -16.91
CA GLU A 288 -0.66 9.92 -17.92
C GLU A 288 0.68 10.27 -17.27
N PHE A 289 1.77 9.68 -17.75
CA PHE A 289 3.12 9.94 -17.27
C PHE A 289 4.18 9.57 -18.32
N THR A 290 5.39 10.09 -18.13
CA THR A 290 6.57 9.72 -18.92
C THR A 290 7.49 8.84 -18.08
N ARG A 291 7.90 7.70 -18.61
CA ARG A 291 8.84 6.79 -17.93
C ARG A 291 9.62 5.95 -18.92
N LYS A 292 10.82 5.55 -18.51
CA LYS A 292 11.57 4.49 -19.19
C LYS A 292 10.73 3.22 -19.27
N ALA A 293 10.72 2.56 -20.42
CA ALA A 293 9.97 1.33 -20.61
C ALA A 293 10.65 0.44 -21.67
N CYS A 294 10.50 -0.87 -21.50
CA CYS A 294 11.02 -1.85 -22.45
C CYS A 294 9.89 -2.71 -22.98
N LYS A 295 9.90 -3.02 -24.28
CA LYS A 295 8.93 -3.95 -24.86
C LYS A 295 9.11 -5.33 -24.23
N ALA A 296 8.01 -6.02 -23.98
CA ALA A 296 8.06 -7.39 -23.48
C ALA A 296 7.12 -8.33 -24.21
N VAL A 297 7.51 -9.59 -24.27
CA VAL A 297 6.74 -10.66 -24.90
C VAL A 297 6.66 -11.88 -23.97
N PRO A 298 5.52 -12.59 -23.94
CA PRO A 298 5.39 -13.80 -23.13
C PRO A 298 6.19 -14.96 -23.73
N VAL A 299 6.80 -15.80 -22.89
CA VAL A 299 7.58 -16.98 -23.30
C VAL A 299 7.04 -18.25 -22.64
N LEU A 300 7.06 -19.38 -23.36
CA LEU A 300 6.51 -20.65 -22.88
C LEU A 300 7.37 -21.30 -21.77
N SER A 301 6.68 -21.99 -20.83
CA SER A 301 7.21 -22.57 -19.59
C SER A 301 8.37 -23.57 -19.73
N ALA A 302 8.71 -24.05 -20.92
CA ALA A 302 9.75 -25.07 -21.12
C ALA A 302 11.18 -24.56 -20.78
N MET A 303 11.37 -23.25 -20.64
CA MET A 303 12.67 -22.62 -20.37
C MET A 303 12.94 -22.24 -18.91
N LYS A 304 12.05 -22.59 -17.97
CA LYS A 304 12.16 -22.24 -16.54
C LYS A 304 13.46 -22.69 -15.86
N ASN A 305 14.17 -23.67 -16.41
CA ASN A 305 15.32 -24.28 -15.76
C ASN A 305 16.59 -23.41 -15.75
N ASN A 306 16.64 -22.30 -16.51
CA ASN A 306 17.81 -21.40 -16.61
C ASN A 306 17.46 -19.90 -16.36
N CYS A 307 16.40 -19.59 -15.61
CA CYS A 307 15.96 -18.21 -15.35
C CYS A 307 16.97 -17.31 -14.60
N SER A 308 18.11 -17.82 -14.15
CA SER A 308 19.12 -17.05 -13.41
C SER A 308 20.07 -16.23 -14.29
N GLN A 309 20.06 -16.41 -15.62
CA GLN A 309 21.01 -15.76 -16.54
C GLN A 309 20.36 -14.92 -17.66
N TRP A 310 19.03 -14.85 -17.72
CA TRP A 310 18.28 -14.28 -18.84
C TRP A 310 17.43 -13.09 -18.38
N PRO A 311 17.07 -12.10 -19.24
CA PRO A 311 16.12 -11.04 -18.88
C PRO A 311 14.67 -11.56 -18.88
N LEU A 312 14.50 -12.77 -18.33
CA LEU A 312 13.23 -13.40 -18.09
C LEU A 312 12.74 -12.98 -16.71
N LEU A 313 11.56 -12.39 -16.67
CA LEU A 313 10.90 -12.04 -15.42
C LEU A 313 9.63 -12.87 -15.28
N GLN A 314 9.47 -13.46 -14.10
CA GLN A 314 8.26 -14.18 -13.75
C GLN A 314 7.30 -13.19 -13.11
N ASP A 315 6.10 -13.06 -13.69
CA ASP A 315 5.06 -12.20 -13.15
C ASP A 315 4.43 -12.81 -11.89
N THR A 316 3.56 -12.06 -11.23
CA THR A 316 2.88 -12.51 -10.01
C THR A 316 1.94 -13.70 -10.19
N GLU A 317 1.60 -14.05 -11.43
CA GLU A 317 0.74 -15.19 -11.79
C GLU A 317 1.57 -16.42 -12.22
N GLY A 318 2.88 -16.24 -12.38
CA GLY A 318 3.82 -17.29 -12.72
C GLY A 318 4.13 -17.39 -14.21
N SER A 319 3.60 -16.49 -15.04
CA SER A 319 3.95 -16.39 -16.46
C SER A 319 5.33 -15.76 -16.61
N VAL A 320 6.07 -16.18 -17.64
CA VAL A 320 7.43 -15.70 -17.89
C VAL A 320 7.42 -14.75 -19.07
N TRP A 321 8.08 -13.60 -18.91
CA TRP A 321 8.14 -12.53 -19.89
C TRP A 321 9.59 -12.20 -20.22
N LEU A 322 9.86 -11.98 -21.50
CA LEU A 322 11.16 -11.56 -22.02
C LEU A 322 11.16 -10.06 -22.30
N ALA A 323 12.10 -9.34 -21.69
CA ALA A 323 12.38 -7.94 -22.02
C ALA A 323 13.22 -7.86 -23.32
N LEU A 324 12.82 -7.00 -24.25
CA LEU A 324 13.49 -6.75 -25.52
C LEU A 324 14.34 -5.47 -25.42
N ASP A 325 15.37 -5.49 -24.58
CA ASP A 325 16.20 -4.31 -24.22
C ASP A 325 17.45 -4.13 -25.09
N GLU A 326 17.47 -4.72 -26.30
CA GLU A 326 18.60 -4.68 -27.27
C GLU A 326 19.96 -5.12 -26.71
N SER A 327 20.01 -5.67 -25.49
CA SER A 327 21.27 -6.08 -24.86
C SER A 327 21.90 -7.23 -25.65
N GLU A 328 23.13 -7.00 -26.14
CA GLU A 328 23.89 -7.82 -27.10
C GLU A 328 24.23 -9.26 -26.64
N TRP A 329 23.71 -9.70 -25.49
CA TRP A 329 24.15 -10.91 -24.79
C TRP A 329 23.32 -12.17 -25.07
N LEU A 330 22.41 -12.16 -26.05
CA LEU A 330 21.45 -13.24 -26.23
C LEU A 330 21.59 -13.94 -27.59
N GLU A 331 22.28 -15.08 -27.59
CA GLU A 331 21.98 -16.15 -28.55
C GLU A 331 20.65 -16.79 -28.14
N ILE A 332 19.53 -16.16 -28.51
CA ILE A 332 18.21 -16.81 -28.51
C ILE A 332 18.20 -17.86 -29.62
N ASP A 333 17.78 -19.08 -29.30
CA ASP A 333 17.66 -20.12 -30.32
C ASP A 333 16.62 -19.74 -31.38
N ASP A 334 16.78 -20.28 -32.59
CA ASP A 334 15.92 -19.97 -33.74
C ASP A 334 14.42 -20.17 -33.45
N HIS A 335 14.06 -21.13 -32.61
CA HIS A 335 12.68 -21.39 -32.26
C HIS A 335 12.12 -20.31 -31.33
N THR A 336 12.90 -19.84 -30.36
CA THR A 336 12.56 -18.69 -29.52
C THR A 336 12.45 -17.40 -30.34
N GLN A 337 13.39 -17.16 -31.26
CA GLN A 337 13.33 -16.01 -32.16
C GLN A 337 12.05 -16.02 -33.00
N GLN A 338 11.66 -17.17 -33.56
CA GLN A 338 10.41 -17.31 -34.30
C GLN A 338 9.17 -17.01 -33.43
N GLN A 339 9.18 -17.42 -32.17
CA GLN A 339 8.10 -17.12 -31.23
C GLN A 339 8.00 -15.63 -30.90
N VAL A 340 9.15 -14.98 -30.65
CA VAL A 340 9.25 -13.54 -30.41
C VAL A 340 8.74 -12.77 -31.63
N ASP A 341 9.21 -13.10 -32.83
CA ASP A 341 8.79 -12.46 -34.08
C ASP A 341 7.28 -12.62 -34.34
N SER A 342 6.73 -13.79 -34.02
CA SER A 342 5.29 -14.05 -34.14
C SER A 342 4.49 -13.18 -33.16
N HIS A 343 4.92 -13.08 -31.90
CA HIS A 343 4.24 -12.23 -30.91
C HIS A 343 4.38 -10.75 -31.24
N MET A 344 5.54 -10.30 -31.69
CA MET A 344 5.77 -8.91 -32.09
C MET A 344 4.88 -8.46 -33.26
N LYS A 345 4.44 -9.38 -34.12
CA LYS A 345 3.54 -9.09 -35.24
C LYS A 345 2.06 -9.18 -34.89
N ALA A 346 1.69 -10.06 -33.95
CA ALA A 346 0.29 -10.44 -33.73
C ALA A 346 -0.28 -9.99 -32.37
N ALA A 347 0.56 -9.74 -31.37
CA ALA A 347 0.12 -9.40 -30.02
C ALA A 347 -0.03 -7.87 -29.85
N PRO A 348 -0.91 -7.44 -28.93
CA PRO A 348 -0.93 -6.06 -28.50
C PRO A 348 0.43 -5.64 -27.94
N LYS A 349 0.79 -4.35 -28.05
CA LYS A 349 2.06 -3.86 -27.51
C LYS A 349 2.09 -4.02 -26.01
N CYS A 350 3.10 -4.72 -25.50
CA CYS A 350 3.30 -4.90 -24.08
C CYS A 350 4.62 -4.25 -23.65
N TYR A 351 4.59 -3.57 -22.51
CA TYR A 351 5.75 -2.87 -21.97
C TYR A 351 5.96 -3.19 -20.49
N MET A 352 7.23 -3.26 -20.12
CA MET A 352 7.70 -3.30 -18.74
C MET A 352 8.08 -1.89 -18.34
N VAL A 353 7.45 -1.39 -17.28
CA VAL A 353 7.68 -0.05 -16.76
C VAL A 353 8.27 -0.19 -15.37
N PRO A 354 9.51 0.27 -15.13
CA PRO A 354 10.11 0.24 -13.81
C PRO A 354 9.41 1.27 -12.92
N LEU A 355 9.02 0.82 -11.73
CA LEU A 355 8.57 1.70 -10.67
C LEU A 355 9.80 2.28 -9.96
N TRP A 356 9.75 2.38 -8.65
CA TRP A 356 10.88 2.74 -7.80
C TRP A 356 11.39 1.52 -7.04
N ASP A 357 12.49 1.68 -6.31
CA ASP A 357 13.01 0.61 -5.46
C ASP A 357 12.11 0.39 -4.23
N PHE A 358 11.87 -0.89 -3.94
CA PHE A 358 11.13 -1.35 -2.77
C PHE A 358 12.06 -2.19 -1.89
N ILE A 359 11.71 -2.29 -0.61
CA ILE A 359 12.31 -3.19 0.35
C ILE A 359 11.31 -4.27 0.71
N GLU A 360 11.62 -5.51 0.35
CA GLU A 360 10.87 -6.68 0.80
C GLU A 360 11.47 -7.19 2.12
N PRO A 361 10.73 -7.10 3.24
CA PRO A 361 11.19 -7.65 4.51
C PRO A 361 11.34 -9.17 4.38
N VAL A 362 12.45 -9.70 4.90
CA VAL A 362 12.65 -11.15 4.95
C VAL A 362 11.71 -11.71 6.03
N LYS A 363 10.98 -12.76 5.69
CA LYS A 363 10.13 -13.45 6.66
C LYS A 363 10.96 -14.53 7.36
N ALA A 364 11.10 -14.44 8.68
CA ALA A 364 11.77 -15.46 9.50
C ALA A 364 10.97 -16.77 9.46
N ASN A 365 9.64 -16.64 9.42
CA ASN A 365 8.69 -17.71 9.21
C ASN A 365 7.36 -17.15 8.70
N LYS A 366 6.29 -17.96 8.66
CA LYS A 366 4.98 -17.55 8.13
C LYS A 366 4.36 -16.35 8.88
N PHE A 367 4.75 -16.13 10.13
CA PHE A 367 4.13 -15.17 11.05
C PHE A 367 5.09 -14.09 11.55
N GLU A 368 6.41 -14.30 11.44
CA GLU A 368 7.43 -13.37 11.94
C GLU A 368 8.27 -12.79 10.80
N MET A 369 8.55 -11.50 10.93
CA MET A 369 9.42 -10.74 10.02
C MET A 369 10.81 -10.67 10.65
N GLU A 370 11.85 -10.98 9.88
CA GLU A 370 13.22 -10.68 10.27
C GLU A 370 13.44 -9.17 10.32
N ASP A 371 14.51 -8.77 11.00
CA ASP A 371 14.92 -7.38 11.10
C ASP A 371 14.96 -6.72 9.70
N LEU A 372 14.43 -5.51 9.57
CA LEU A 372 14.44 -4.76 8.32
C LEU A 372 15.86 -4.44 7.84
N ALA A 373 16.87 -4.53 8.73
CA ALA A 373 18.28 -4.53 8.35
C ALA A 373 18.67 -5.66 7.38
N VAL A 374 17.89 -6.75 7.33
CA VAL A 374 18.11 -7.93 6.45
C VAL A 374 17.21 -7.87 5.21
N ALA A 375 16.42 -6.81 5.05
CA ALA A 375 15.41 -6.74 3.99
C ALA A 375 16.04 -6.59 2.59
N ASN A 376 15.44 -7.26 1.60
CA ASN A 376 15.96 -7.27 0.23
C ASN A 376 15.52 -6.03 -0.53
N SER A 377 16.47 -5.31 -1.15
CA SER A 377 16.16 -4.30 -2.16
C SER A 377 15.65 -5.00 -3.42
N VAL A 378 14.45 -4.64 -3.84
CA VAL A 378 13.77 -5.18 -5.02
C VAL A 378 13.30 -4.04 -5.92
N THR A 379 13.57 -4.15 -7.21
CA THR A 379 12.97 -3.25 -8.20
C THR A 379 11.66 -3.87 -8.67
N LYS A 380 10.55 -3.15 -8.54
CA LYS A 380 9.25 -3.58 -9.07
C LYS A 380 9.05 -3.06 -10.48
N PHE A 381 8.44 -3.87 -11.32
CA PHE A 381 8.01 -3.47 -12.65
C PHE A 381 6.51 -3.66 -12.77
N MET A 382 5.88 -2.72 -13.47
CA MET A 382 4.49 -2.81 -13.91
C MET A 382 4.49 -3.37 -15.33
N LEU A 383 3.72 -4.43 -15.58
CA LEU A 383 3.48 -4.94 -16.93
C LEU A 383 2.23 -4.30 -17.49
N VAL A 384 2.36 -3.60 -18.62
CA VAL A 384 1.23 -2.95 -19.27
C VAL A 384 1.01 -3.46 -20.68
N THR A 385 -0.25 -3.52 -21.11
CA THR A 385 -0.66 -3.97 -22.45
C THR A 385 -1.56 -2.93 -23.10
N GLU A 386 -1.24 -2.54 -24.34
CA GLU A 386 -2.03 -1.62 -25.14
C GLU A 386 -3.39 -2.26 -25.47
N HIS A 387 -4.48 -1.59 -25.10
CA HIS A 387 -5.84 -2.06 -25.38
C HIS A 387 -6.60 -1.10 -26.33
N ALA A 388 -6.11 0.13 -26.48
CA ALA A 388 -6.51 1.09 -27.48
C ALA A 388 -5.29 1.96 -27.83
N THR A 389 -5.31 2.67 -28.96
CA THR A 389 -4.16 3.47 -29.42
C THR A 389 -3.68 4.43 -28.31
N GLY A 390 -2.46 4.20 -27.83
CA GLY A 390 -1.82 5.01 -26.77
C GLY A 390 -2.37 4.78 -25.36
N LYS A 391 -3.26 3.79 -25.15
CA LYS A 391 -3.89 3.48 -23.86
C LYS A 391 -3.59 2.06 -23.43
N PHE A 392 -3.20 1.92 -22.17
CA PHE A 392 -2.67 0.68 -21.64
C PHE A 392 -3.37 0.26 -20.35
N HIS A 393 -3.49 -1.04 -20.13
CA HIS A 393 -3.89 -1.61 -18.85
C HIS A 393 -2.70 -2.26 -18.18
N VAL A 394 -2.62 -2.11 -16.86
CA VAL A 394 -1.77 -2.98 -16.05
C VAL A 394 -2.37 -4.38 -16.07
N ILE A 395 -1.56 -5.37 -16.45
CA ILE A 395 -1.99 -6.78 -16.46
C ILE A 395 -1.30 -7.59 -15.36
N SER A 396 -0.12 -7.18 -14.90
CA SER A 396 0.61 -7.87 -13.83
C SER A 396 1.75 -7.00 -13.29
N TYR A 397 2.46 -7.52 -12.29
CA TYR A 397 3.67 -6.92 -11.74
C TYR A 397 4.81 -7.95 -11.67
N PHE A 398 6.04 -7.45 -11.68
CA PHE A 398 7.26 -8.23 -11.50
C PHE A 398 8.10 -7.71 -10.36
N TYR A 399 8.97 -8.59 -9.86
CA TYR A 399 9.99 -8.25 -8.89
C TYR A 399 11.33 -8.72 -9.42
N SER A 400 12.30 -7.83 -9.46
CA SER A 400 13.69 -8.21 -9.58
C SER A 400 14.36 -8.07 -8.22
N ARG A 401 14.94 -9.15 -7.73
CA ARG A 401 15.73 -9.17 -6.50
C ARG A 401 17.19 -8.95 -6.87
N LYS A 402 17.87 -8.08 -6.12
CA LYS A 402 19.34 -7.99 -6.15
C LYS A 402 19.91 -9.26 -5.52
N VAL A 403 20.03 -10.34 -6.30
CA VAL A 403 20.72 -11.57 -5.88
C VAL A 403 22.14 -11.50 -6.43
N ASP A 404 23.11 -11.41 -5.52
CA ASP A 404 24.54 -11.66 -5.74
C ASP A 404 25.17 -11.03 -7.01
N GLY A 405 24.91 -9.74 -7.27
CA GLY A 405 25.64 -8.94 -8.27
C GLY A 405 25.40 -9.30 -9.75
N PHE A 406 24.59 -10.31 -10.06
CA PHE A 406 24.38 -10.79 -11.44
C PHE A 406 23.15 -10.19 -12.14
N ASN A 407 22.31 -9.42 -11.44
CA ASN A 407 21.05 -8.89 -11.96
C ASN A 407 20.81 -7.43 -11.52
N ASP A 408 21.76 -6.54 -11.76
CA ASP A 408 21.48 -5.11 -11.57
C ASP A 408 20.66 -4.57 -12.74
N TRP A 409 19.33 -4.66 -12.60
CA TRP A 409 18.41 -4.12 -13.59
C TRP A 409 18.53 -2.61 -13.75
N LYS A 410 19.18 -1.91 -12.82
CA LYS A 410 19.37 -0.47 -12.88
C LYS A 410 20.13 -0.04 -14.14
N GLU A 411 21.24 -0.71 -14.45
CA GLU A 411 22.04 -0.43 -15.66
C GLU A 411 21.24 -0.71 -16.95
N ARG A 412 20.43 -1.78 -16.95
CA ARG A 412 19.54 -2.09 -18.08
C ARG A 412 18.50 -0.99 -18.28
N ILE A 413 17.81 -0.61 -17.20
CA ILE A 413 16.79 0.45 -17.21
C ILE A 413 17.39 1.77 -17.69
N GLU A 414 18.65 2.07 -17.35
CA GLU A 414 19.30 3.30 -17.80
C GLU A 414 19.37 3.43 -19.33
N ASN A 415 19.39 2.32 -20.06
CA ASN A 415 19.43 2.29 -21.53
C ASN A 415 18.04 2.20 -22.18
N TRP A 416 16.96 2.08 -21.42
CA TRP A 416 15.61 2.00 -21.97
C TRP A 416 15.11 3.35 -22.50
N GLU A 417 14.28 3.30 -23.53
CA GLU A 417 13.60 4.47 -24.09
C GLU A 417 12.57 5.03 -23.10
N GLU A 418 12.47 6.36 -23.03
CA GLU A 418 11.37 7.04 -22.35
C GLU A 418 10.12 7.07 -23.23
N LEU A 419 9.00 6.61 -22.69
CA LEU A 419 7.70 6.61 -23.36
C LEU A 419 6.70 7.44 -22.56
N GLU A 420 5.82 8.14 -23.29
CA GLU A 420 4.58 8.69 -22.75
C GLU A 420 3.54 7.58 -22.70
N LEU A 421 2.97 7.35 -21.53
CA LEU A 421 2.05 6.26 -21.26
C LEU A 421 0.78 6.81 -20.61
N ALA A 422 -0.37 6.38 -21.12
CA ALA A 422 -1.67 6.55 -20.47
C ALA A 422 -2.14 5.18 -19.97
N VAL A 423 -1.98 4.92 -18.67
CA VAL A 423 -2.21 3.61 -18.04
C VAL A 423 -3.38 3.68 -17.08
N GLY A 424 -4.34 2.75 -17.16
CA GLY A 424 -5.49 2.74 -16.26
C GLY A 424 -6.81 2.71 -17.01
N GLY A 425 -7.83 3.35 -16.45
CA GLY A 425 -9.16 3.39 -17.03
C GLY A 425 -9.89 2.05 -17.06
N PRO A 426 -11.13 2.04 -17.60
CA PRO A 426 -11.97 0.86 -17.63
C PRO A 426 -11.63 -0.09 -18.77
N ASP A 427 -11.59 -1.39 -18.47
CA ASP A 427 -11.69 -2.44 -19.47
C ASP A 427 -13.00 -2.29 -20.24
N PHE A 428 -12.89 -1.97 -21.52
CA PHE A 428 -13.98 -2.18 -22.44
C PHE A 428 -14.08 -3.69 -22.69
N PRO A 429 -15.24 -4.33 -22.48
CA PRO A 429 -15.39 -5.77 -22.59
C PRO A 429 -15.27 -6.20 -24.06
N ASN A 430 -14.04 -6.43 -24.52
CA ASN A 430 -13.75 -7.00 -25.83
C ASN A 430 -12.46 -7.86 -25.85
N MET A 431 -11.99 -8.32 -24.69
CA MET A 431 -11.03 -9.42 -24.62
C MET A 431 -11.79 -10.70 -24.26
N PRO A 432 -11.77 -11.74 -25.10
CA PRO A 432 -12.33 -13.04 -24.72
C PRO A 432 -11.56 -13.55 -23.51
N SER A 433 -12.28 -13.87 -22.44
CA SER A 433 -11.77 -14.58 -21.27
C SER A 433 -10.94 -15.79 -21.74
N LYS A 434 -9.64 -15.78 -21.43
CA LYS A 434 -8.79 -16.97 -21.53
C LYS A 434 -9.00 -17.87 -20.32
#